data_AF-A0A9E7EKM3-F1
#
_entry.id   AF-A0A9E7EKM3-F1
#
_cell.length_a   1.000
_cell.length_b   1.000
_cell.length_c   1.000
_cell.angle_alpha   90.00
_cell.angle_beta   90.00
_cell.angle_gamma   90.00
#
_symmetry.space_group_name_H-M   'P 1'
#
loop_
_entity.id
_entity.type
_entity.pdbx_description
1 polymer ?
#
loop_
_entity_poly.entity_id
_entity_poly.type
_entity_poly.pdbx_seq_one_letter_code
_entity_poly.pdbx_strand_id
1 'polypeptide(L)'
;MCLIQIFNQFLIQPIITLMKSRLNKKREMKMKLCRGHILNALSDRLYDLYTIELSAKAIWNILEFKYQAEEEGTKKFLISKYVDYKFMDDKSILA
;
A
#
# COMPACT_ATOMS: atom_id res chain seq x y z
N MET A 1 -20.53 45.42 14.04
CA MET A 1 -20.50 44.24 13.14
C MET A 1 -19.27 44.24 12.22
N CYS A 2 -18.92 45.33 11.53
CA CYS A 2 -17.81 45.34 10.56
C CYS A 2 -16.40 45.06 11.12
N LEU A 3 -16.05 45.59 12.31
CA LEU A 3 -14.69 45.43 12.86
C LEU A 3 -14.32 43.96 13.18
N ILE A 4 -15.28 43.19 13.69
CA ILE A 4 -15.09 41.76 13.97
C ILE A 4 -14.92 40.98 12.66
N GLN A 5 -15.72 41.30 11.64
CA GLN A 5 -15.56 40.70 10.31
C GLN A 5 -14.23 41.05 9.65
N ILE A 6 -13.76 42.29 9.78
CA ILE A 6 -12.45 42.72 9.27
C ILE A 6 -11.32 41.97 10.01
N PHE A 7 -11.38 41.88 11.34
CA PHE A 7 -10.38 41.11 12.11
C PHE A 7 -10.38 39.63 11.71
N ASN A 8 -11.55 39.01 11.58
CA ASN A 8 -11.66 37.63 11.13
C ASN A 8 -11.09 37.44 9.71
N GLN A 9 -11.42 38.30 8.76
CA GLN A 9 -11.02 38.18 7.36
C GLN A 9 -9.53 38.48 7.13
N PHE A 10 -8.98 39.50 7.79
CA PHE A 10 -7.62 39.98 7.52
C PHE A 10 -6.56 39.46 8.48
N LEU A 11 -6.94 38.99 9.67
CA LEU A 11 -5.99 38.47 10.65
C LEU A 11 -6.16 36.97 10.86
N ILE A 12 -7.39 36.47 11.03
CA ILE A 12 -7.59 35.05 11.33
C ILE A 12 -7.52 34.16 10.07
N GLN A 13 -8.21 34.51 8.98
CA GLN A 13 -8.23 33.69 7.75
C GLN A 13 -6.85 33.43 7.13
N PRO A 14 -5.93 34.41 7.04
CA PRO A 14 -4.59 34.17 6.52
C PRO A 14 -3.79 33.20 7.40
N ILE A 15 -3.93 33.30 8.73
CA ILE A 15 -3.27 32.40 9.68
C ILE A 15 -3.81 30.97 9.53
N ILE A 16 -5.13 30.79 9.42
CA ILE A 16 -5.75 29.48 9.16
C ILE A 16 -5.24 28.90 7.83
N THR A 17 -5.20 29.71 6.78
CA THR A 17 -4.72 29.29 5.46
C THR A 17 -3.25 28.89 5.50
N LEU A 18 -2.41 29.66 6.21
CA LEU A 18 -1.00 29.35 6.44
C LEU A 18 -0.84 28.03 7.20
N MET A 19 -1.59 27.81 8.28
CA MET A 19 -1.55 26.55 9.04
C MET A 19 -1.99 25.36 8.18
N LYS A 20 -3.06 25.51 7.39
CA LYS A 20 -3.55 24.49 6.47
C LYS A 20 -2.50 24.14 5.40
N SER A 21 -1.86 25.15 4.81
CA SER A 21 -0.79 24.94 3.82
C SER A 21 0.43 24.24 4.43
N ARG A 22 0.85 24.62 5.66
CA ARG A 22 1.92 23.94 6.40
C ARG A 22 1.58 22.49 6.70
N LEU A 23 0.36 22.20 7.12
CA LEU A 23 -0.10 20.85 7.37
C LEU A 23 -0.14 20.01 6.09
N ASN A 24 -0.61 20.58 4.97
CA ASN A 24 -0.61 19.91 3.68
C ASN A 24 0.81 19.59 3.19
N LYS A 25 1.75 20.54 3.30
CA LYS A 25 3.17 20.28 3.01
C LYS A 25 3.75 19.17 3.89
N LYS A 26 3.43 19.16 5.19
CA LYS A 26 3.86 18.10 6.13
C LYS A 26 3.28 16.73 5.73
N ARG A 27 2.02 16.68 5.29
CA ARG A 27 1.38 15.44 4.79
C ARG A 27 2.03 14.98 3.50
N GLU A 28 2.26 15.87 2.54
CA GLU A 28 2.88 15.55 1.27
C GLU A 28 4.31 15.02 1.46
N MET A 29 5.11 15.66 2.31
CA MET A 29 6.45 15.19 2.66
C MET A 29 6.41 13.79 3.28
N LYS A 30 5.49 13.53 4.22
CA LYS A 30 5.30 12.19 4.79
C LYS A 30 4.90 11.16 3.73
N MET A 31 3.98 11.51 2.82
CA MET A 31 3.54 10.61 1.74
C MET A 31 4.71 10.27 0.79
N LYS A 32 5.54 11.27 0.44
CA LYS A 32 6.75 11.09 -0.37
C LYS A 32 7.76 10.17 0.31
N LEU A 33 8.01 10.37 1.62
CA LEU A 33 8.88 9.49 2.40
C LEU A 33 8.36 8.05 2.46
N CYS A 34 7.08 7.84 2.77
CA CYS A 34 6.47 6.51 2.76
C CYS A 34 6.62 5.81 1.40
N ARG A 35 6.38 6.55 0.30
CA ARG A 35 6.58 6.01 -1.06
C ARG A 35 8.03 5.59 -1.28
N GLY A 36 8.99 6.42 -0.89
CA GLY A 36 10.42 6.11 -0.99
C GLY A 36 10.80 4.85 -0.21
N HIS A 37 10.31 4.70 1.02
CA HIS A 37 10.58 3.51 1.83
C HIS A 37 10.00 2.23 1.21
N ILE A 38 8.77 2.27 0.70
CA ILE A 38 8.15 1.12 0.03
C ILE A 38 8.99 0.74 -1.19
N LEU A 39 9.31 1.70 -2.06
CA LEU A 39 10.09 1.44 -3.28
C LEU A 39 11.47 0.87 -2.96
N ASN A 40 12.16 1.41 -1.94
CA ASN A 40 13.49 0.95 -1.55
C ASN A 40 13.50 -0.49 -0.98
N ALA A 41 12.36 -1.01 -0.54
CA ALA A 41 12.23 -2.40 -0.09
C ALA A 41 11.96 -3.38 -1.24
N LEU A 42 11.71 -2.88 -2.47
CA LEU A 42 11.44 -3.70 -3.64
C LEU A 42 12.74 -4.11 -4.33
N SER A 43 12.70 -5.26 -5.02
CA SER A 43 13.75 -5.63 -5.98
C SER A 43 13.74 -4.68 -7.18
N ASP A 44 14.88 -4.54 -7.86
CA ASP A 44 15.05 -3.62 -9.00
C ASP A 44 13.93 -3.76 -10.05
N ARG A 45 13.54 -5.00 -10.35
CA ARG A 45 12.49 -5.29 -11.34
C ARG A 45 11.10 -4.79 -10.91
N LEU A 46 10.79 -4.84 -9.61
CA LEU A 46 9.54 -4.31 -9.06
C LEU A 46 9.63 -2.80 -8.85
N TYR A 47 10.80 -2.29 -8.49
CA TYR A 47 11.06 -0.85 -8.39
C TYR A 47 10.73 -0.16 -9.71
N ASP A 48 11.29 -0.63 -10.83
CA ASP A 48 11.05 -0.05 -12.16
C ASP A 48 9.57 -0.09 -12.56
N LEU A 49 8.86 -1.15 -12.18
CA LEU A 49 7.43 -1.30 -12.46
C LEU A 49 6.57 -0.29 -11.67
N TYR A 50 6.95 0.00 -10.42
CA TYR A 50 6.15 0.82 -9.50
C TYR A 50 6.68 2.24 -9.30
N THR A 51 7.83 2.59 -9.91
CA THR A 51 8.42 3.94 -9.86
C THR A 51 7.63 4.99 -10.66
N ILE A 52 6.66 4.55 -11.46
CA ILE A 52 5.62 5.38 -12.10
C ILE A 52 4.94 6.26 -11.02
N GLU A 53 4.24 7.34 -11.39
CA GLU A 53 3.53 8.28 -10.47
C GLU A 53 2.39 7.66 -9.62
N LEU A 54 2.49 6.38 -9.26
CA LEU A 54 1.68 5.71 -8.27
C LEU A 54 1.96 6.26 -6.87
N SER A 55 0.89 6.52 -6.13
CA SER A 55 0.97 6.87 -4.71
C SER A 55 1.42 5.67 -3.87
N ALA A 56 2.00 5.94 -2.68
CA ALA A 56 2.40 4.89 -1.73
C ALA A 56 1.26 3.87 -1.44
N LYS A 57 0.02 4.36 -1.32
CA LYS A 57 -1.16 3.52 -1.07
C LYS A 57 -1.51 2.64 -2.27
N ALA A 58 -1.39 3.17 -3.49
CA ALA A 58 -1.63 2.40 -4.70
C ALA A 58 -0.60 1.28 -4.84
N ILE A 59 0.69 1.57 -4.60
CA ILE A 59 1.76 0.56 -4.61
C ILE A 59 1.45 -0.53 -3.57
N TRP A 60 1.14 -0.14 -2.33
CA TRP A 60 0.82 -1.09 -1.25
C TRP A 60 -0.34 -2.02 -1.63
N ASN A 61 -1.47 -1.46 -2.08
CA ASN A 61 -2.65 -2.25 -2.43
C ASN A 61 -2.38 -3.25 -3.57
N ILE A 62 -1.59 -2.86 -4.58
CA ILE A 62 -1.25 -3.75 -5.69
C ILE A 62 -0.35 -4.90 -5.21
N LEU A 63 0.63 -4.60 -4.37
CA LEU A 63 1.51 -5.61 -3.78
C LEU A 63 0.70 -6.57 -2.92
N GLU A 64 -0.13 -6.05 -2.02
CA GLU A 64 -0.99 -6.83 -1.14
C GLU A 64 -1.91 -7.77 -1.94
N PHE A 65 -2.59 -7.27 -2.97
CA PHE A 65 -3.44 -8.09 -3.83
C PHE A 65 -2.66 -9.20 -4.56
N LYS A 66 -1.49 -8.88 -5.13
CA LYS A 66 -0.69 -9.86 -5.86
C LYS A 66 -0.15 -10.96 -4.94
N TYR A 67 0.40 -10.59 -3.79
CA TYR A 67 0.99 -11.56 -2.87
C TYR A 67 -0.07 -12.40 -2.15
N GLN A 68 -1.23 -11.84 -1.81
CA GLN A 68 -2.35 -12.63 -1.28
C GLN A 68 -2.85 -13.68 -2.29
N ALA A 69 -3.01 -13.29 -3.56
CA ALA A 69 -3.43 -14.22 -4.61
C ALA A 69 -2.38 -15.31 -4.89
N GLU A 70 -1.09 -14.95 -4.88
CA GLU A 70 0.02 -15.89 -5.06
C GLU A 70 0.11 -16.91 -3.90
N GLU A 71 -0.06 -16.44 -2.66
CA GLU A 71 -0.04 -17.30 -1.48
C GLU A 71 -1.22 -18.30 -1.51
N GLU A 72 -2.43 -17.84 -1.85
CA GLU A 72 -3.61 -18.70 -1.96
C GLU A 72 -3.44 -19.74 -3.09
N GLY A 73 -2.93 -19.31 -4.25
CA GLY A 73 -2.62 -20.21 -5.36
C GLY A 73 -1.58 -21.29 -4.98
N THR A 74 -0.51 -20.88 -4.29
CA THR A 74 0.54 -21.79 -3.83
C THR A 74 0.00 -22.80 -2.82
N LYS A 75 -0.80 -22.35 -1.84
CA LYS A 75 -1.46 -23.24 -0.88
C LYS A 75 -2.36 -24.26 -1.58
N LYS A 76 -3.20 -23.81 -2.51
CA LYS A 76 -4.09 -24.70 -3.27
C LYS A 76 -3.31 -25.73 -4.09
N PHE A 77 -2.22 -25.33 -4.72
CA PHE A 77 -1.34 -26.24 -5.46
C PHE A 77 -0.70 -27.30 -4.55
N LEU A 78 -0.17 -26.89 -3.39
CA LEU A 78 0.41 -27.81 -2.41
C LEU A 78 -0.62 -28.81 -1.88
N ILE A 79 -1.84 -28.35 -1.58
CA ILE A 79 -2.93 -29.22 -1.15
C ILE A 79 -3.28 -30.24 -2.25
N SER A 80 -3.41 -29.81 -3.51
CA SER A 80 -3.66 -30.72 -4.62
C SER A 80 -2.56 -31.78 -4.74
N LYS A 81 -1.29 -31.37 -4.66
CA LYS A 81 -0.15 -32.31 -4.71
C LYS A 81 -0.16 -33.31 -3.56
N TYR A 82 -0.48 -32.85 -2.35
CA TYR A 82 -0.59 -33.73 -1.19
C TYR A 82 -1.75 -34.73 -1.34
N VAL A 83 -2.89 -34.28 -1.86
CA VAL A 83 -4.04 -35.14 -2.14
C VAL A 83 -3.70 -36.18 -3.21
N ASP A 84 -3.09 -35.77 -4.32
CA ASP A 84 -2.64 -36.68 -5.39
C ASP A 84 -1.63 -37.71 -4.86
N TYR A 85 -0.69 -37.27 -4.02
CA TYR A 85 0.29 -38.15 -3.37
C TYR A 85 -0.40 -39.17 -2.46
N LYS A 86 -1.35 -38.74 -1.61
CA LYS A 86 -2.10 -39.64 -0.73
C LYS A 86 -2.94 -40.65 -1.50
N PHE A 87 -3.61 -40.24 -2.59
CA PHE A 87 -4.35 -41.17 -3.45
C PHE A 87 -3.43 -42.18 -4.16
N MET A 88 -2.18 -41.81 -4.45
CA MET A 88 -1.18 -42.73 -5.01
C MET A 88 -0.63 -43.71 -3.97
N ASP A 89 -0.50 -43.30 -2.71
CA ASP A 89 -0.07 -44.13 -1.58
C ASP A 89 -1.19 -45.02 -1.01
N ASP A 90 -2.47 -44.73 -1.28
CA ASP A 90 -3.63 -45.57 -0.91
C ASP A 90 -3.75 -46.85 -1.79
N LYS A 91 -2.69 -47.25 -2.51
CA LYS A 91 -2.56 -48.64 -2.95
C LYS A 91 -2.39 -49.51 -1.70
N SER A 92 -3.42 -50.30 -1.39
CA SER A 92 -3.37 -51.23 -0.26
C SER A 92 -2.08 -52.04 -0.33
N ILE A 93 -1.29 -52.00 0.74
CA ILE A 93 -0.36 -53.06 1.08
C ILE A 93 -1.21 -54.25 1.56
N LEU A 94 -2.05 -54.79 0.66
CA LEU A 94 -2.58 -56.14 0.80
C LEU A 94 -1.48 -57.04 0.23
N ALA A 95 -0.47 -57.26 1.07
CA ALA A 95 0.40 -58.42 0.99
C ALA A 95 -0.25 -59.56 1.76
#